data_AF-A0A4V2X8Z2-F1
#
_entry.id   AF-A0A4V2X8Z2-F1
#
_cell.length_a   1.000
_cell.length_b   1.000
_cell.length_c   1.000
_cell.angle_alpha   90.00
_cell.angle_beta   90.00
_cell.angle_gamma   90.00
#
_symmetry.space_group_name_H-M   'P 1'
#
loop_
_entity.id
_entity.type
_entity.pdbx_description
1 polymer ?
#
loop_
_entity_poly.entity_id
_entity_poly.type
_entity_poly.pdbx_seq_one_letter_code
_entity_poly.pdbx_strand_id
1 'polypeptide(L)'
;MKHYSKSFYYALLLAGMILGTAWAIRGQFGHEQGAAWAGAIGSLGILVLAKKPEWYPKALKATLAGAIGWGLGGLMSYGMVVGYGRGTDFPNVYYGLAMLLVIGGLYGFVGGGLFGLVLSESEEKKVAWHTLKVEMVVAALVAYFFIVEEWGWLMTPPRSELWAACLGSALGLTWFLVRNGHPAALRVAIYAGLGGGFGFAFGNFLQVLGNVSQIPFNFWNVMEYSLGFFGGAGMAYGTFTADWKPQNSSKSTDKPFWFVMGALLLFIPLVVWDQSFGAERVSKILTPLTTMNADTITQLTQLVAFLSIVGMAYFWFHFFYVQNKSKLLNYNDLKSFLLAHWGLYTFLSLLITGAFLSTYRIEQYLYLVNIVVVGWFISKVKPDFYPTELHSRKPWILLASTLLVLAILAWIATMSHGEVKGAQVRF
;
A
#
# COMPACT_ATOMS: atom_id res chain seq x y z
N MET A 1 -6.15 -20.67 22.86
CA MET A 1 -6.11 -19.63 21.80
C MET A 1 -6.21 -18.26 22.46
N LYS A 2 -5.41 -17.26 22.08
CA LYS A 2 -5.59 -15.90 22.60
C LYS A 2 -6.94 -15.36 22.10
N HIS A 3 -7.82 -14.97 23.02
CA HIS A 3 -9.09 -14.34 22.66
C HIS A 3 -8.86 -12.84 22.48
N TYR A 4 -8.87 -12.37 21.24
CA TYR A 4 -8.92 -10.94 20.92
C TYR A 4 -10.37 -10.43 20.96
N SER A 5 -10.56 -9.16 21.31
CA SER A 5 -11.89 -8.54 21.33
C SER A 5 -12.50 -8.42 19.93
N LYS A 6 -13.83 -8.36 19.83
CA LYS A 6 -14.54 -8.13 18.54
C LYS A 6 -14.06 -6.83 17.87
N SER A 7 -13.85 -5.80 18.69
CA SER A 7 -13.34 -4.49 18.26
C SER A 7 -11.97 -4.59 17.58
N PHE A 8 -11.09 -5.46 18.09
CA PHE A 8 -9.79 -5.73 17.48
C PHE A 8 -9.95 -6.29 16.05
N TYR A 9 -10.77 -7.32 15.86
CA TYR A 9 -11.00 -7.89 14.53
C TYR A 9 -11.67 -6.91 13.57
N TYR A 10 -12.61 -6.09 14.05
CA TYR A 10 -13.19 -5.03 13.23
C TYR A 10 -12.17 -3.97 12.82
N ALA A 11 -11.21 -3.64 13.68
CA ALA A 11 -10.13 -2.72 13.31
C ALA A 11 -9.23 -3.32 12.23
N LEU A 12 -8.91 -4.62 12.28
CA LEU A 12 -8.15 -5.29 11.23
C LEU A 12 -8.92 -5.30 9.89
N LEU A 13 -10.22 -5.61 9.94
CA LEU A 13 -11.08 -5.58 8.76
C LEU A 13 -11.12 -4.20 8.13
N LEU A 14 -11.36 -3.15 8.92
CA LEU A 14 -11.41 -1.77 8.43
C LEU A 14 -10.05 -1.32 7.88
N ALA A 15 -8.93 -1.67 8.54
CA ALA A 15 -7.60 -1.37 8.03
C ALA A 15 -7.33 -2.04 6.68
N GLY A 16 -7.75 -3.30 6.54
CA GLY A 16 -7.72 -4.02 5.26
C GLY A 16 -8.59 -3.34 4.21
N MET A 17 -9.83 -2.97 4.52
CA MET A 17 -10.71 -2.29 3.55
C MET A 17 -10.15 -0.93 3.09
N ILE A 18 -9.53 -0.17 4.00
CA ILE A 18 -8.90 1.13 3.69
C ILE A 18 -7.76 0.92 2.69
N LEU A 19 -6.76 0.12 3.05
CA LEU A 19 -5.60 -0.06 2.17
C LEU A 19 -5.96 -0.87 0.92
N GLY A 20 -6.84 -1.86 1.00
CA GLY A 20 -7.33 -2.64 -0.14
C GLY A 20 -8.00 -1.76 -1.19
N THR A 21 -8.90 -0.87 -0.77
CA THR A 21 -9.55 0.06 -1.71
C THR A 21 -8.56 1.06 -2.29
N ALA A 22 -7.67 1.61 -1.46
CA ALA A 22 -6.64 2.52 -1.94
C ALA A 22 -5.70 1.82 -2.95
N TRP A 23 -5.35 0.56 -2.70
CA TRP A 23 -4.50 -0.23 -3.59
C TRP A 23 -5.18 -0.55 -4.93
N ALA A 24 -6.48 -0.88 -4.92
CA ALA A 24 -7.24 -1.11 -6.14
C ALA A 24 -7.40 0.16 -7.00
N ILE A 25 -7.58 1.31 -6.35
CA ILE A 25 -7.58 2.61 -7.03
C ILE A 25 -6.20 2.92 -7.61
N ARG A 26 -5.12 2.53 -6.90
CA ARG A 26 -3.73 2.74 -7.34
C ARG A 26 -3.46 2.22 -8.75
N GLY A 27 -4.10 1.11 -9.16
CA GLY A 27 -3.96 0.55 -10.50
C GLY A 27 -4.33 1.52 -11.62
N GLN A 28 -5.05 2.61 -11.30
CA GLN A 28 -5.37 3.66 -12.25
C GLN A 28 -4.26 4.72 -12.36
N PHE A 29 -3.38 4.85 -11.37
CA PHE A 29 -2.45 5.98 -11.21
C PHE A 29 -0.97 5.67 -11.46
N GLY A 30 -0.63 4.44 -11.84
CA GLY A 30 0.75 4.01 -12.09
C GLY A 30 1.41 3.39 -10.86
N HIS A 31 2.68 3.00 -11.00
CA HIS A 31 3.32 2.08 -10.06
C HIS A 31 3.82 2.79 -8.79
N GLU A 32 4.75 3.72 -8.89
CA GLU A 32 5.43 4.36 -7.74
C GLU A 32 4.54 5.35 -7.00
N GLN A 33 4.05 6.38 -7.70
CA GLN A 33 3.17 7.40 -7.15
C GLN A 33 1.82 6.83 -6.71
N GLY A 34 1.31 5.83 -7.46
CA GLY A 34 0.13 5.05 -7.10
C GLY A 34 0.33 4.29 -5.78
N ALA A 35 1.44 3.58 -5.65
CA ALA A 35 1.78 2.88 -4.41
C ALA A 35 1.97 3.85 -3.24
N ALA A 36 2.56 5.03 -3.49
CA ALA A 36 2.85 6.00 -2.45
C ALA A 36 1.58 6.56 -1.81
N TRP A 37 0.61 7.03 -2.59
CA TRP A 37 -0.64 7.55 -2.00
C TRP A 37 -1.43 6.43 -1.30
N ALA A 38 -1.47 5.22 -1.86
CA ALA A 38 -2.16 4.10 -1.24
C ALA A 38 -1.55 3.75 0.13
N GLY A 39 -0.21 3.72 0.20
CA GLY A 39 0.53 3.57 1.45
C GLY A 39 0.27 4.69 2.46
N ALA A 40 0.10 5.93 1.99
CA ALA A 40 -0.31 7.06 2.84
C ALA A 40 -1.69 6.81 3.46
N ILE A 41 -2.69 6.44 2.65
CA ILE A 41 -4.05 6.19 3.12
C ILE A 41 -4.13 5.01 4.09
N GLY A 42 -3.41 3.90 3.82
CA GLY A 42 -3.33 2.78 4.75
C GLY A 42 -2.70 3.16 6.10
N SER A 43 -1.60 3.89 6.06
CA SER A 43 -0.89 4.34 7.27
C SER A 43 -1.73 5.29 8.13
N LEU A 44 -2.37 6.26 7.48
CA LEU A 44 -3.28 7.20 8.14
C LEU A 44 -4.53 6.48 8.69
N GLY A 45 -5.06 5.51 7.95
CA GLY A 45 -6.17 4.66 8.39
C GLY A 45 -5.87 3.93 9.70
N ILE A 46 -4.67 3.34 9.81
CA ILE A 46 -4.23 2.67 11.05
C ILE A 46 -4.09 3.66 12.20
N LEU A 47 -3.56 4.86 11.96
CA LEU A 47 -3.46 5.92 12.98
C LEU A 47 -4.82 6.37 13.51
N VAL A 48 -5.80 6.54 12.61
CA VAL A 48 -7.18 6.89 12.98
C VAL A 48 -7.82 5.75 13.78
N LEU A 49 -7.67 4.50 13.34
CA LEU A 49 -8.19 3.32 14.04
C LEU A 49 -7.53 3.11 15.42
N ALA A 50 -6.25 3.42 15.56
CA ALA A 50 -5.50 3.26 16.81
C ALA A 50 -6.07 4.12 17.94
N LYS A 51 -6.64 5.29 17.63
CA LYS A 51 -7.20 6.26 18.60
C LYS A 51 -6.25 6.57 19.76
N LYS A 52 -4.95 6.66 19.47
CA LYS A 52 -3.88 6.95 20.43
C LYS A 52 -3.44 8.42 20.32
N PRO A 53 -3.81 9.30 21.27
CA PRO A 53 -3.45 10.71 21.21
C PRO A 53 -1.96 10.98 21.14
N GLU A 54 -1.14 10.10 21.75
CA GLU A 54 0.32 10.19 21.71
C GLU A 54 0.91 10.10 20.27
N TRP A 55 0.15 9.58 19.31
CA TRP A 55 0.61 9.42 17.92
C TRP A 55 0.18 10.56 17.00
N TYR A 56 -0.81 11.37 17.39
CA TYR A 56 -1.32 12.45 16.55
C TYR A 56 -0.26 13.50 16.16
N PRO A 57 0.68 13.90 17.04
CA PRO A 57 1.73 14.85 16.66
C PRO A 57 2.64 14.38 15.53
N LYS A 58 2.79 13.06 15.36
CA LYS A 58 3.62 12.45 14.30
C LYS A 58 2.81 11.76 13.20
N ALA A 59 1.49 11.87 13.23
CA ALA A 59 0.59 11.16 12.32
C ALA A 59 0.92 11.44 10.84
N LEU A 60 1.12 12.71 10.47
CA LEU A 60 1.45 13.07 9.09
C LEU A 60 2.86 12.59 8.69
N LYS A 61 3.84 12.63 9.62
CA LYS A 61 5.19 12.11 9.37
C LYS A 61 5.18 10.59 9.16
N ALA A 62 4.42 9.86 9.97
CA ALA A 62 4.24 8.42 9.84
C ALA A 62 3.49 8.06 8.55
N THR A 63 2.49 8.87 8.19
CA THR A 63 1.76 8.77 6.93
C THR A 63 2.69 8.92 5.73
N LEU A 64 3.56 9.94 5.72
CA LEU A 64 4.56 10.12 4.66
C LEU A 64 5.61 9.01 4.63
N ALA A 65 6.09 8.54 5.79
CA ALA A 65 7.04 7.44 5.85
C ALA A 65 6.45 6.14 5.27
N GLY A 66 5.18 5.85 5.57
CA GLY A 66 4.44 4.77 4.93
C GLY A 66 4.28 5.00 3.43
N ALA A 67 3.92 6.21 3.01
CA ALA A 67 3.82 6.56 1.59
C ALA A 67 5.13 6.29 0.84
N ILE A 68 6.27 6.74 1.37
CA ILE A 68 7.59 6.49 0.78
C ILE A 68 7.88 4.99 0.75
N GLY A 69 7.63 4.26 1.84
CA GLY A 69 7.98 2.84 1.92
C GLY A 69 7.17 1.95 0.96
N TRP A 70 5.85 2.16 0.89
CA TRP A 70 5.03 1.46 -0.10
C TRP A 70 5.31 1.96 -1.53
N GLY A 71 5.61 3.25 -1.71
CA GLY A 71 6.00 3.88 -2.97
C GLY A 71 7.28 3.29 -3.57
N LEU A 72 8.30 3.05 -2.74
CA LEU A 72 9.56 2.41 -3.15
C LEU A 72 9.34 1.03 -3.78
N GLY A 73 8.34 0.28 -3.31
CA GLY A 73 7.99 -1.00 -3.94
C GLY A 73 7.44 -0.86 -5.36
N GLY A 74 6.95 0.33 -5.74
CA GLY A 74 6.47 0.64 -7.09
C GLY A 74 7.52 0.43 -8.19
N LEU A 75 8.81 0.46 -7.83
CA LEU A 75 9.92 0.20 -8.74
C LEU A 75 9.94 -1.24 -9.27
N MET A 76 9.31 -2.18 -8.56
CA MET A 76 9.34 -3.60 -8.90
C MET A 76 8.35 -3.91 -10.02
N SER A 77 8.83 -4.56 -11.08
CA SER A 77 7.94 -5.15 -12.08
C SER A 77 7.40 -6.48 -11.59
N TYR A 78 6.11 -6.74 -11.86
CA TYR A 78 5.47 -8.00 -11.47
C TYR A 78 4.56 -8.60 -12.56
N GLY A 79 4.36 -7.91 -13.68
CA GLY A 79 3.45 -8.36 -14.74
C GLY A 79 3.81 -9.74 -15.32
N MET A 80 5.11 -10.04 -15.47
CA MET A 80 5.59 -11.37 -15.89
C MET A 80 5.25 -12.44 -14.85
N VAL A 81 5.44 -12.12 -13.56
CA VAL A 81 5.20 -13.05 -12.45
C VAL A 81 3.70 -13.37 -12.29
N VAL A 82 2.84 -12.36 -12.47
CA VAL A 82 1.39 -12.54 -12.59
C VAL A 82 1.04 -13.50 -13.74
N GLY A 83 1.79 -13.44 -14.84
CA GLY A 83 1.66 -14.34 -15.99
C GLY A 83 2.05 -15.78 -15.68
N TYR A 84 3.10 -16.02 -14.88
CA TYR A 84 3.48 -17.38 -14.44
C TYR A 84 2.36 -18.05 -13.64
N GLY A 85 1.66 -17.30 -12.79
CA GLY A 85 0.51 -17.80 -12.04
C GLY A 85 -0.69 -18.23 -12.89
N ARG A 86 -0.71 -17.87 -14.19
CA ARG A 86 -1.75 -18.27 -15.16
C ARG A 86 -1.37 -19.54 -15.94
N GLY A 87 -0.23 -20.16 -15.64
CA GLY A 87 0.22 -21.41 -16.28
C GLY A 87 -0.66 -22.61 -15.93
N THR A 88 -0.38 -23.75 -16.57
CA THR A 88 -1.08 -25.03 -16.35
C THR A 88 -0.19 -26.06 -15.66
N ASP A 89 1.10 -25.79 -15.51
CA ASP A 89 2.04 -26.65 -14.81
C ASP A 89 2.30 -26.16 -13.37
N PHE A 90 2.37 -27.11 -12.44
CA PHE A 90 2.53 -26.82 -11.03
C PHE A 90 3.82 -26.03 -10.71
N PRO A 91 5.01 -26.39 -11.22
CA PRO A 91 6.24 -25.68 -10.87
C PRO A 91 6.21 -24.20 -11.25
N ASN A 92 5.74 -23.85 -12.44
CA ASN A 92 5.67 -22.47 -12.91
C ASN A 92 4.61 -21.66 -12.15
N VAL A 93 3.42 -22.23 -11.93
CA VAL A 93 2.36 -21.54 -11.16
C VAL A 93 2.79 -21.32 -9.72
N TYR A 94 3.35 -22.35 -9.08
CA TYR A 94 3.83 -22.23 -7.70
C TYR A 94 4.95 -21.21 -7.59
N TYR A 95 5.90 -21.19 -8.54
CA TYR A 95 6.93 -20.17 -8.62
C TYR A 95 6.34 -18.77 -8.75
N GLY A 96 5.36 -18.58 -9.66
CA GLY A 96 4.64 -17.30 -9.82
C GLY A 96 4.02 -16.82 -8.50
N LEU A 97 3.26 -17.68 -7.83
CA LEU A 97 2.64 -17.34 -6.54
C LEU A 97 3.68 -17.07 -5.44
N ALA A 98 4.76 -17.84 -5.37
CA ALA A 98 5.82 -17.65 -4.40
C ALA A 98 6.59 -16.33 -4.64
N MET A 99 6.84 -15.95 -5.89
CA MET A 99 7.50 -14.69 -6.22
C MET A 99 6.56 -13.49 -5.99
N LEU A 100 5.25 -13.62 -6.20
CA LEU A 100 4.28 -12.60 -5.79
C LEU A 100 4.20 -12.44 -4.26
N LEU A 101 4.36 -13.54 -3.50
CA LEU A 101 4.54 -13.48 -2.06
C LEU A 101 5.78 -12.66 -1.67
N VAL A 102 6.89 -12.84 -2.38
CA VAL A 102 8.11 -12.02 -2.17
C VAL A 102 7.85 -10.55 -2.52
N ILE A 103 7.33 -10.25 -3.71
CA ILE A 103 7.11 -8.87 -4.17
C ILE A 103 6.11 -8.14 -3.25
N GLY A 104 4.95 -8.74 -2.97
CA GLY A 104 3.96 -8.18 -2.05
C GLY A 104 4.51 -8.07 -0.62
N GLY A 105 5.38 -9.00 -0.25
CA GLY A 105 6.16 -8.98 0.99
C GLY A 105 7.04 -7.76 1.11
N LEU A 106 7.80 -7.44 0.07
CA LEU A 106 8.69 -6.27 0.04
C LEU A 106 7.93 -4.96 0.13
N TYR A 107 6.80 -4.83 -0.59
CA TYR A 107 5.89 -3.69 -0.46
C TYR A 107 5.47 -3.46 1.00
N GLY A 108 4.89 -4.49 1.62
CA GLY A 108 4.40 -4.40 2.99
C GLY A 108 5.51 -4.23 4.02
N PHE A 109 6.66 -4.89 3.83
CA PHE A 109 7.76 -4.84 4.78
C PHE A 109 8.38 -3.45 4.87
N VAL A 110 8.73 -2.85 3.73
CA VAL A 110 9.33 -1.51 3.71
C VAL A 110 8.31 -0.46 4.14
N GLY A 111 7.07 -0.53 3.62
CA GLY A 111 5.98 0.38 4.00
C GLY A 111 5.65 0.34 5.49
N GLY A 112 5.40 -0.86 6.03
CA GLY A 112 5.11 -1.08 7.44
C GLY A 112 6.29 -0.74 8.36
N GLY A 113 7.51 -1.05 7.93
CA GLY A 113 8.72 -0.79 8.70
C GLY A 113 9.03 0.70 8.86
N LEU A 114 8.98 1.48 7.77
CA LEU A 114 9.19 2.94 7.83
C LEU A 114 8.09 3.65 8.62
N PHE A 115 6.82 3.24 8.43
CA PHE A 115 5.70 3.72 9.25
C PHE A 115 5.92 3.42 10.74
N GLY A 116 6.20 2.17 11.08
CA GLY A 116 6.41 1.74 12.46
C GLY A 116 7.63 2.41 13.10
N LEU A 117 8.65 2.72 12.30
CA LEU A 117 9.86 3.40 12.76
C LEU A 117 9.56 4.83 13.24
N VAL A 118 8.74 5.59 12.51
CA VAL A 118 8.27 6.91 12.98
C VAL A 118 7.48 6.77 14.29
N LEU A 119 6.61 5.75 14.40
CA LEU A 119 5.86 5.51 15.62
C LEU A 119 6.75 5.14 16.80
N SER A 120 7.88 4.50 16.56
CA SER A 120 8.84 4.14 17.61
C SER A 120 9.74 5.30 18.06
N GLU A 121 9.74 6.42 17.34
CA GLU A 121 10.53 7.61 17.67
C GLU A 121 10.00 8.28 18.96
N SER A 122 10.91 8.60 19.87
CA SER A 122 10.66 9.33 21.11
C SER A 122 11.74 10.40 21.35
N GLU A 123 11.56 11.26 22.36
CA GLU A 123 12.58 12.26 22.74
C GLU A 123 13.91 11.59 23.14
N GLU A 124 13.83 10.46 23.84
CA GLU A 124 14.99 9.66 24.25
C GLU A 124 15.63 8.89 23.09
N LYS A 125 14.85 8.55 22.06
CA LYS A 125 15.28 7.67 20.97
C LYS A 125 14.83 8.22 19.62
N LYS A 126 15.66 9.12 19.08
CA LYS A 126 15.50 9.69 17.73
C LYS A 126 15.99 8.73 16.66
N VAL A 127 15.36 8.76 15.49
CA VAL A 127 15.75 7.92 14.36
C VAL A 127 16.83 8.64 13.53
N ALA A 128 17.96 7.98 13.32
CA ALA A 128 19.04 8.47 12.46
C ALA A 128 18.68 8.32 10.97
N TRP A 129 17.73 9.12 10.47
CA TRP A 129 17.20 9.04 9.10
C TRP A 129 18.27 9.13 8.00
N HIS A 130 19.34 9.90 8.22
CA HIS A 130 20.45 9.98 7.27
C HIS A 130 21.18 8.63 7.13
N THR A 131 21.49 7.99 8.25
CA THR A 131 22.15 6.69 8.30
C THR A 131 21.26 5.61 7.68
N LEU A 132 19.98 5.58 8.06
CA LEU A 132 19.02 4.63 7.49
C LEU A 132 18.96 4.73 5.96
N LYS A 133 18.85 5.94 5.40
CA LYS A 133 18.79 6.13 3.94
C LYS A 133 20.04 5.60 3.25
N VAL A 134 21.23 5.90 3.79
CA VAL A 134 22.49 5.39 3.24
C VAL A 134 22.54 3.87 3.31
N GLU A 135 22.20 3.27 4.46
CA GLU A 135 22.20 1.81 4.63
C GLU A 135 21.23 1.11 3.67
N MET A 136 20.02 1.65 3.49
CA MET A 136 19.04 1.10 2.54
C MET A 136 19.55 1.19 1.09
N VAL A 137 20.13 2.32 0.69
CA VAL A 137 20.66 2.50 -0.67
C VAL A 137 21.87 1.60 -0.93
N VAL A 138 22.83 1.55 -0.01
CA VAL A 138 24.02 0.68 -0.16
C VAL A 138 23.60 -0.78 -0.20
N ALA A 139 22.69 -1.22 0.68
CA ALA A 139 22.20 -2.60 0.66
C ALA A 139 21.43 -2.91 -0.63
N ALA A 140 20.68 -1.95 -1.19
CA ALA A 140 20.02 -2.10 -2.48
C ALA A 140 21.01 -2.33 -3.63
N LEU A 141 22.07 -1.51 -3.70
CA LEU A 141 23.11 -1.62 -4.72
C LEU A 141 23.85 -2.96 -4.62
N VAL A 142 24.23 -3.35 -3.39
CA VAL A 142 24.94 -4.62 -3.13
C VAL A 142 24.07 -5.81 -3.51
N ALA A 143 22.79 -5.83 -3.08
CA ALA A 143 21.89 -6.93 -3.40
C ALA A 143 21.63 -7.04 -4.91
N TYR A 144 21.40 -5.92 -5.59
CA TYR A 144 21.20 -5.91 -7.03
C TYR A 144 22.43 -6.43 -7.78
N PHE A 145 23.63 -5.95 -7.43
CA PHE A 145 24.88 -6.40 -8.05
C PHE A 145 25.08 -7.91 -7.92
N PHE A 146 25.01 -8.47 -6.70
CA PHE A 146 25.27 -9.90 -6.53
C PHE A 146 24.15 -10.79 -7.08
N ILE A 147 22.88 -10.44 -6.84
CA ILE A 147 21.75 -11.32 -7.23
C ILE A 147 21.51 -11.26 -8.74
N VAL A 148 21.51 -10.07 -9.33
CA VAL A 148 21.13 -9.86 -10.73
C VAL A 148 22.34 -9.93 -11.65
N GLU A 149 23.36 -9.09 -11.40
CA GLU A 149 24.50 -8.96 -12.33
C GLU A 149 25.47 -10.15 -12.21
N GLU A 150 25.82 -10.57 -10.99
CA GLU A 150 26.79 -11.66 -10.79
C GLU A 150 26.15 -13.05 -10.92
N TRP A 151 25.02 -13.30 -10.24
CA TRP A 151 24.41 -14.63 -10.23
C TRP A 151 23.38 -14.87 -11.34
N GLY A 152 22.90 -13.82 -12.02
CA GLY A 152 21.88 -13.96 -13.05
C GLY A 152 20.55 -14.50 -12.52
N TRP A 153 20.21 -14.27 -11.24
CA TRP A 153 18.95 -14.72 -10.64
C TRP A 153 17.82 -13.78 -11.02
N LEU A 154 17.29 -13.97 -12.22
CA LEU A 154 16.21 -13.15 -12.76
C LEU A 154 14.85 -13.68 -12.31
N MET A 155 13.99 -12.79 -11.80
CA MET A 155 12.61 -13.10 -11.41
C MET A 155 11.61 -12.72 -12.51
N THR A 156 11.86 -11.62 -13.22
CA THR A 156 10.91 -10.96 -14.12
C THR A 156 11.38 -10.74 -15.57
N PRO A 157 12.30 -11.54 -16.15
CA PRO A 157 12.86 -11.23 -17.47
C PRO A 157 11.77 -11.18 -18.56
N PRO A 158 11.89 -10.31 -19.58
CA PRO A 158 12.96 -9.35 -19.83
C PRO A 158 12.76 -7.99 -19.12
N ARG A 159 11.91 -7.93 -18.09
CA ARG A 159 11.60 -6.69 -17.37
C ARG A 159 12.67 -6.37 -16.31
N SER A 160 12.52 -5.19 -15.71
CA SER A 160 13.40 -4.69 -14.65
C SER A 160 13.40 -5.58 -13.41
N GLU A 161 14.60 -5.96 -12.97
CA GLU A 161 14.87 -6.79 -11.78
C GLU A 161 15.04 -5.96 -10.49
N LEU A 162 14.47 -4.75 -10.43
CA LEU A 162 14.57 -3.86 -9.26
C LEU A 162 13.96 -4.44 -7.98
N TRP A 163 13.27 -5.59 -8.03
CA TRP A 163 12.90 -6.35 -6.83
C TRP A 163 14.12 -6.72 -5.99
N ALA A 164 15.29 -6.97 -6.61
CA ALA A 164 16.51 -7.29 -5.88
C ALA A 164 17.05 -6.06 -5.13
N ALA A 165 16.94 -4.87 -5.72
CA ALA A 165 17.27 -3.62 -5.05
C ALA A 165 16.29 -3.31 -3.90
N CYS A 166 14.99 -3.58 -4.08
CA CYS A 166 13.99 -3.48 -3.00
C CYS A 166 14.25 -4.49 -1.88
N LEU A 167 14.67 -5.71 -2.21
CA LEU A 167 15.10 -6.71 -1.22
C LEU A 167 16.31 -6.21 -0.43
N GLY A 168 17.34 -5.69 -1.09
CA GLY A 168 18.48 -5.06 -0.43
C GLY A 168 18.07 -3.91 0.49
N SER A 169 17.18 -3.03 0.04
CA SER A 169 16.61 -1.95 0.86
C SER A 169 15.90 -2.50 2.11
N ALA A 170 15.12 -3.57 1.97
CA ALA A 170 14.44 -4.22 3.09
C ALA A 170 15.42 -4.87 4.08
N LEU A 171 16.52 -5.46 3.59
CA LEU A 171 17.60 -6.00 4.43
C LEU A 171 18.32 -4.87 5.18
N GLY A 172 18.64 -3.76 4.51
CA GLY A 172 19.21 -2.57 5.14
C GLY A 172 18.31 -1.98 6.23
N LEU A 173 17.00 -1.88 5.95
CA LEU A 173 16.01 -1.49 6.95
C LEU A 173 15.98 -2.47 8.13
N THR A 174 15.98 -3.78 7.86
CA THR A 174 16.00 -4.81 8.90
C THR A 174 17.21 -4.67 9.81
N TRP A 175 18.40 -4.54 9.20
CA TRP A 175 19.65 -4.33 9.92
C TRP A 175 19.57 -3.09 10.82
N PHE A 176 19.10 -1.97 10.29
CA PHE A 176 18.92 -0.75 11.05
C PHE A 176 17.96 -0.93 12.23
N LEU A 177 16.79 -1.55 12.00
CA LEU A 177 15.76 -1.76 13.02
C LEU A 177 16.26 -2.67 14.16
N VAL A 178 16.99 -3.74 13.82
CA VAL A 178 17.55 -4.67 14.82
C VAL A 178 18.67 -4.00 15.59
N ARG A 179 19.68 -3.45 14.90
CA ARG A 179 20.88 -2.84 15.50
C ARG A 179 20.53 -1.66 16.40
N ASN A 180 19.55 -0.85 16.01
CA ASN A 180 19.11 0.29 16.78
C ASN A 180 17.96 -0.05 17.74
N GLY A 181 17.52 -1.31 17.85
CA GLY A 181 16.54 -1.77 18.85
C GLY A 181 15.13 -1.19 18.66
N HIS A 182 14.56 -1.32 17.47
CA HIS A 182 13.18 -0.94 17.13
C HIS A 182 12.27 -2.19 16.89
N PRO A 183 12.05 -3.05 17.91
CA PRO A 183 11.32 -4.31 17.74
C PRO A 183 9.85 -4.11 17.36
N ALA A 184 9.21 -3.02 17.81
CA ALA A 184 7.85 -2.66 17.44
C ALA A 184 7.73 -2.39 15.93
N ALA A 185 8.64 -1.58 15.39
CA ALA A 185 8.69 -1.27 13.96
C ALA A 185 9.01 -2.52 13.13
N LEU A 186 9.96 -3.35 13.58
CA LEU A 186 10.29 -4.61 12.92
C LEU A 186 9.09 -5.57 12.89
N ARG A 187 8.31 -5.63 13.98
CA ARG A 187 7.08 -6.40 14.03
C ARG A 187 6.06 -5.91 13.01
N VAL A 188 5.85 -4.58 12.91
CA VAL A 188 4.96 -4.02 11.89
C VAL A 188 5.43 -4.37 10.48
N ALA A 189 6.73 -4.24 10.20
CA ALA A 189 7.32 -4.62 8.92
C ALA A 189 7.03 -6.09 8.56
N ILE A 190 7.31 -7.01 9.47
CA ILE A 190 7.12 -8.45 9.25
C ILE A 190 5.65 -8.78 8.96
N TYR A 191 4.71 -8.30 9.78
CA TYR A 191 3.29 -8.64 9.60
C TYR A 191 2.67 -7.92 8.40
N ALA A 192 3.07 -6.69 8.11
CA ALA A 192 2.67 -6.00 6.88
C ALA A 192 3.21 -6.73 5.64
N GLY A 193 4.47 -7.18 5.67
CA GLY A 193 5.07 -7.97 4.60
C GLY A 193 4.37 -9.32 4.40
N LEU A 194 4.20 -10.13 5.45
CA LEU A 194 3.48 -11.41 5.34
C LEU A 194 2.05 -11.21 4.82
N GLY A 195 1.35 -10.17 5.29
CA GLY A 195 0.02 -9.83 4.81
C GLY A 195 0.01 -9.41 3.35
N GLY A 196 0.87 -8.47 2.95
CA GLY A 196 0.95 -7.97 1.57
C GLY A 196 1.36 -9.06 0.58
N GLY A 197 2.33 -9.89 0.96
CA GLY A 197 2.79 -11.01 0.16
C GLY A 197 1.72 -12.09 -0.02
N PHE A 198 1.09 -12.55 1.06
CA PHE A 198 -0.03 -13.49 0.96
C PHE A 198 -1.16 -12.90 0.11
N GLY A 199 -1.53 -11.64 0.36
CA GLY A 199 -2.59 -10.97 -0.37
C GLY A 199 -2.31 -10.84 -1.87
N PHE A 200 -1.06 -10.65 -2.26
CA PHE A 200 -0.71 -10.57 -3.68
C PHE A 200 -0.81 -11.93 -4.37
N ALA A 201 -0.21 -12.96 -3.78
CA ALA A 201 -0.27 -14.32 -4.31
C ALA A 201 -1.71 -14.85 -4.36
N PHE A 202 -2.45 -14.72 -3.26
CA PHE A 202 -3.87 -15.09 -3.20
C PHE A 202 -4.71 -14.26 -4.18
N GLY A 203 -4.42 -12.97 -4.32
CA GLY A 203 -5.06 -12.11 -5.30
C GLY A 203 -4.87 -12.57 -6.74
N ASN A 204 -3.67 -13.04 -7.10
CA ASN A 204 -3.40 -13.58 -8.43
C ASN A 204 -4.13 -14.92 -8.66
N PHE A 205 -4.20 -15.78 -7.64
CA PHE A 205 -5.05 -16.97 -7.69
C PHE A 205 -6.53 -16.62 -7.97
N LEU A 206 -7.09 -15.63 -7.25
CA LEU A 206 -8.46 -15.15 -7.51
C LEU A 206 -8.61 -14.53 -8.91
N GLN A 207 -7.56 -13.85 -9.38
CA GLN A 207 -7.55 -13.27 -10.72
C GLN A 207 -7.62 -14.36 -11.79
N VAL A 208 -6.89 -15.46 -11.62
CA VAL A 208 -6.91 -16.61 -12.55
C VAL A 208 -8.31 -17.20 -12.59
N LEU A 209 -8.87 -17.60 -11.44
CA LEU A 209 -10.21 -18.18 -11.36
C LEU A 209 -11.29 -17.24 -11.88
N GLY A 210 -11.15 -15.95 -11.60
CA GLY A 210 -12.04 -14.91 -12.10
C GLY A 210 -12.07 -14.86 -13.62
N ASN A 211 -10.90 -14.86 -14.26
CA ASN A 211 -10.82 -14.90 -15.72
C ASN A 211 -11.40 -16.19 -16.30
N VAL A 212 -11.24 -17.33 -15.61
CA VAL A 212 -11.81 -18.61 -16.03
C VAL A 212 -13.34 -18.60 -15.93
N SER A 213 -13.89 -17.96 -14.90
CA SER A 213 -15.35 -17.86 -14.69
C SER A 213 -16.09 -17.00 -15.72
N GLN A 214 -15.38 -16.25 -16.58
CA GLN A 214 -15.95 -15.33 -17.58
C GLN A 214 -16.90 -14.27 -17.01
N ILE A 215 -16.87 -14.02 -15.69
CA ILE A 215 -17.60 -12.92 -15.08
C ILE A 215 -16.98 -11.62 -15.60
N PRO A 216 -17.77 -10.69 -16.18
CA PRO A 216 -17.25 -9.43 -16.73
C PRO A 216 -16.93 -8.44 -15.60
N PHE A 217 -15.91 -8.76 -14.81
CA PHE A 217 -15.44 -7.97 -13.68
C PHE A 217 -13.93 -7.78 -13.78
N ASN A 218 -13.44 -6.65 -13.28
CA ASN A 218 -12.02 -6.36 -13.29
C ASN A 218 -11.26 -7.16 -12.22
N PHE A 219 -10.89 -8.39 -12.55
CA PHE A 219 -10.14 -9.28 -11.67
C PHE A 219 -8.70 -8.86 -11.42
N TRP A 220 -8.13 -7.98 -12.26
CA TRP A 220 -6.85 -7.34 -11.94
C TRP A 220 -7.00 -6.45 -10.69
N ASN A 221 -8.07 -5.66 -10.62
CA ASN A 221 -8.37 -4.85 -9.43
C ASN A 221 -8.70 -5.72 -8.20
N VAL A 222 -9.24 -6.94 -8.37
CA VAL A 222 -9.43 -7.89 -7.24
C VAL A 222 -8.08 -8.35 -6.68
N MET A 223 -7.11 -8.64 -7.55
CA MET A 223 -5.75 -8.97 -7.12
C MET A 223 -5.10 -7.79 -6.37
N GLU A 224 -5.19 -6.59 -6.92
CA GLU A 224 -4.66 -5.38 -6.29
C GLU A 224 -5.35 -5.08 -4.95
N TYR A 225 -6.68 -5.21 -4.90
CA TYR A 225 -7.44 -5.09 -3.65
C TYR A 225 -6.96 -6.09 -2.61
N SER A 226 -6.72 -7.34 -3.01
CA SER A 226 -6.27 -8.42 -2.11
C SER A 226 -4.91 -8.09 -1.50
N LEU A 227 -3.94 -7.62 -2.29
CA LEU A 227 -2.64 -7.17 -1.79
C LEU A 227 -2.82 -6.09 -0.71
N GLY A 228 -3.57 -5.02 -1.03
CA GLY A 228 -3.80 -3.93 -0.09
C GLY A 228 -4.57 -4.37 1.15
N PHE A 229 -5.56 -5.25 1.00
CA PHE A 229 -6.40 -5.71 2.10
C PHE A 229 -5.62 -6.51 3.13
N PHE A 230 -4.91 -7.55 2.70
CA PHE A 230 -4.12 -8.37 3.61
C PHE A 230 -2.88 -7.61 4.10
N GLY A 231 -2.28 -6.75 3.28
CA GLY A 231 -1.22 -5.84 3.70
C GLY A 231 -1.66 -4.89 4.81
N GLY A 232 -2.84 -4.28 4.68
CA GLY A 232 -3.39 -3.35 5.66
C GLY A 232 -3.79 -4.04 6.96
N ALA A 233 -4.43 -5.21 6.86
CA ALA A 233 -4.76 -6.05 8.02
C ALA A 233 -3.50 -6.53 8.74
N GLY A 234 -2.47 -6.95 8.01
CA GLY A 234 -1.18 -7.36 8.56
C GLY A 234 -0.44 -6.21 9.26
N MET A 235 -0.41 -5.04 8.62
CA MET A 235 0.18 -3.82 9.19
C MET A 235 -0.55 -3.37 10.46
N ALA A 236 -1.90 -3.44 10.48
CA ALA A 236 -2.71 -3.16 11.66
C ALA A 236 -2.48 -4.19 12.78
N TYR A 237 -2.43 -5.48 12.45
CA TYR A 237 -2.12 -6.54 13.41
C TYR A 237 -0.75 -6.33 14.04
N GLY A 238 0.27 -6.06 13.23
CA GLY A 238 1.60 -5.72 13.72
C GLY A 238 1.59 -4.51 14.64
N THR A 239 0.83 -3.47 14.29
CA THR A 239 0.73 -2.23 15.07
C THR A 239 0.03 -2.44 16.41
N PHE A 240 -1.12 -3.11 16.44
CA PHE A 240 -1.91 -3.29 17.67
C PHE A 240 -1.37 -4.38 18.61
N THR A 241 -0.44 -5.21 18.12
CA THR A 241 0.20 -6.27 18.94
C THR A 241 1.67 -6.01 19.24
N ALA A 242 2.22 -4.90 18.75
CA ALA A 242 3.56 -4.44 19.10
C ALA A 242 3.56 -3.81 20.49
N ASP A 243 4.69 -3.99 21.19
CA ASP A 243 4.96 -3.30 22.43
C ASP A 243 5.57 -1.93 22.13
N TRP A 244 4.74 -0.90 22.25
CA TRP A 244 5.17 0.49 22.08
C TRP A 244 5.56 1.05 23.43
N LYS A 245 6.85 1.34 23.62
CA LYS A 245 7.33 1.99 24.84
C LYS A 245 6.53 3.28 25.10
N PRO A 246 6.14 3.55 26.36
CA PRO A 246 5.45 4.78 26.72
C PRO A 246 6.22 5.99 26.22
N GLN A 247 5.51 6.91 25.56
CA GLN A 247 6.09 8.15 25.07
C GLN A 247 5.59 9.25 25.97
N ASN A 248 6.51 9.93 26.66
CA ASN A 248 6.20 11.25 27.20
C ASN A 248 5.76 12.12 26.02
N SER A 249 4.66 12.86 26.19
CA SER A 249 4.06 13.68 25.15
C SER A 249 5.13 14.57 24.53
N SER A 250 5.67 14.16 23.38
CA SER A 250 6.76 14.93 22.77
C SER A 250 6.18 16.29 22.44
N LYS A 251 6.76 17.36 22.98
CA LYS A 251 6.49 18.68 22.40
C LYS A 251 6.94 18.56 20.96
N SER A 252 6.01 18.74 20.02
CA SER A 252 6.30 18.78 18.59
C SER A 252 7.31 19.89 18.33
N THR A 253 8.60 19.61 18.46
CA THR A 253 9.67 20.51 18.06
C THR A 253 9.80 20.42 16.55
N ASP A 254 9.03 21.29 15.92
CA ASP A 254 9.31 22.04 14.69
C ASP A 254 10.38 21.52 13.71
N LYS A 255 9.86 21.33 12.48
CA LYS A 255 10.49 21.34 11.15
C LYS A 255 10.95 20.01 10.55
N PRO A 256 10.56 19.72 9.29
CA PRO A 256 9.78 20.54 8.35
C PRO A 256 8.34 20.00 8.19
N PHE A 257 7.42 20.41 9.06
CA PHE A 257 5.98 20.06 8.95
C PHE A 257 5.40 20.50 7.59
N TRP A 258 5.84 21.65 7.08
CA TRP A 258 5.49 22.15 5.74
C TRP A 258 5.95 21.22 4.61
N PHE A 259 7.11 20.57 4.75
CA PHE A 259 7.61 19.62 3.75
C PHE A 259 6.78 18.34 3.77
N VAL A 260 6.42 17.84 4.95
CA VAL A 260 5.56 16.66 5.09
C VAL A 260 4.20 16.91 4.44
N MET A 261 3.60 18.07 4.73
CA MET A 261 2.35 18.48 4.11
C MET A 261 2.49 18.71 2.61
N GLY A 262 3.52 19.42 2.16
CA GLY A 262 3.78 19.65 0.73
C GLY A 262 3.93 18.33 -0.03
N ALA A 263 4.59 17.34 0.56
CA ALA A 263 4.72 16.02 -0.03
C ALA A 263 3.37 15.29 -0.18
N LEU A 264 2.56 15.27 0.89
CA LEU A 264 1.28 14.56 0.92
C LEU A 264 0.15 15.27 0.13
N LEU A 265 0.11 16.60 0.19
CA LEU A 265 -0.97 17.42 -0.37
C LEU A 265 -0.72 17.85 -1.82
N LEU A 266 0.54 18.05 -2.20
CA LEU A 266 0.89 18.59 -3.51
C LEU A 266 1.77 17.63 -4.29
N PHE A 267 2.95 17.27 -3.80
CA PHE A 267 3.91 16.51 -4.60
C PHE A 267 3.36 15.16 -5.08
N ILE A 268 2.90 14.29 -4.18
CA ILE A 268 2.36 12.97 -4.58
C ILE A 268 1.11 13.13 -5.47
N PRO A 269 0.08 13.92 -5.10
CA PRO A 269 -1.08 14.13 -5.97
C PRO A 269 -0.74 14.74 -7.34
N LEU A 270 0.18 15.71 -7.42
CA LEU A 270 0.57 16.34 -8.68
C LEU A 270 1.36 15.38 -9.57
N VAL A 271 2.23 14.55 -9.01
CA VAL A 271 2.89 13.47 -9.77
C VAL A 271 1.86 12.46 -10.28
N VAL A 272 0.84 12.13 -9.47
CA VAL A 272 -0.28 11.29 -9.93
C VAL A 272 -1.03 11.95 -11.08
N TRP A 273 -1.32 13.24 -10.99
CA TRP A 273 -1.97 13.98 -12.07
C TRP A 273 -1.13 13.97 -13.35
N ASP A 274 0.13 14.37 -13.25
CA ASP A 274 1.08 14.45 -14.37
C ASP A 274 1.24 13.11 -15.08
N GLN A 275 1.46 12.04 -14.32
CA GLN A 275 1.74 10.70 -14.87
C GLN A 275 0.48 9.93 -15.31
N SER A 276 -0.70 10.28 -14.80
CA SER A 276 -1.92 9.52 -15.08
C SER A 276 -2.85 10.22 -16.06
N PHE A 277 -2.96 11.54 -16.00
CA PHE A 277 -3.89 12.32 -16.82
C PHE A 277 -3.24 12.78 -18.14
N GLY A 278 -2.31 12.01 -18.70
CA GLY A 278 -1.73 12.27 -20.01
C GLY A 278 -2.79 12.32 -21.12
N ALA A 279 -2.65 13.28 -22.04
CA ALA A 279 -3.68 13.58 -23.04
C ALA A 279 -4.08 12.36 -23.89
N GLU A 280 -3.12 11.56 -24.34
CA GLU A 280 -3.36 10.35 -25.13
C GLU A 280 -4.24 9.34 -24.38
N ARG A 281 -3.89 9.06 -23.11
CA ARG A 281 -4.61 8.10 -22.28
C ARG A 281 -6.04 8.56 -22.01
N VAL A 282 -6.21 9.82 -21.61
CA VAL A 282 -7.51 10.38 -21.27
C VAL A 282 -8.41 10.41 -22.51
N SER A 283 -7.91 10.90 -23.64
CA SER A 283 -8.64 10.92 -24.92
C SER A 283 -9.09 9.51 -25.33
N LYS A 284 -8.18 8.54 -25.31
CA LYS A 284 -8.48 7.14 -25.65
C LYS A 284 -9.59 6.52 -24.80
N ILE A 285 -9.66 6.86 -23.52
CA ILE A 285 -10.67 6.32 -22.60
C ILE A 285 -12.01 7.06 -22.71
N LEU A 286 -11.98 8.40 -22.78
CA LEU A 286 -13.19 9.21 -22.64
C LEU A 286 -13.90 9.48 -23.96
N THR A 287 -13.19 9.63 -25.09
CA THR A 287 -13.81 9.91 -26.39
C THR A 287 -14.87 8.88 -26.79
N PRO A 288 -14.69 7.56 -26.58
CA PRO A 288 -15.73 6.58 -26.88
C PRO A 288 -16.98 6.69 -25.98
N LEU A 289 -16.92 7.44 -24.88
CA LEU A 289 -17.97 7.52 -23.85
C LEU A 289 -18.79 8.80 -23.92
N THR A 290 -18.48 9.72 -24.85
CA THR A 290 -19.16 11.01 -24.97
C THR A 290 -19.24 11.47 -26.42
N THR A 291 -20.18 12.38 -26.71
CA THR A 291 -20.29 13.08 -27.99
C THR A 291 -19.44 14.35 -28.07
N MET A 292 -18.77 14.72 -26.97
CA MET A 292 -17.88 15.88 -26.94
C MET A 292 -16.63 15.66 -27.80
N ASN A 293 -16.07 16.76 -28.32
CA ASN A 293 -14.78 16.73 -29.00
C ASN A 293 -13.68 16.21 -28.05
N ALA A 294 -12.77 15.39 -28.60
CA ALA A 294 -11.69 14.73 -27.86
C ALA A 294 -10.78 15.70 -27.09
N ASP A 295 -10.44 16.85 -27.68
CA ASP A 295 -9.60 17.86 -27.04
C ASP A 295 -10.34 18.50 -25.86
N THR A 296 -11.62 18.82 -26.05
CA THR A 296 -12.44 19.46 -25.01
C THR A 296 -12.61 18.56 -23.78
N ILE A 297 -13.00 17.28 -23.97
CA ILE A 297 -13.19 16.37 -22.83
C ILE A 297 -11.87 16.08 -22.11
N THR A 298 -10.77 15.99 -22.87
CA THR A 298 -9.44 15.75 -22.31
C THR A 298 -8.97 16.93 -21.46
N GLN A 299 -9.00 18.14 -22.00
CA GLN A 299 -8.60 19.36 -21.28
C GLN A 299 -9.47 19.61 -20.06
N LEU A 300 -10.80 19.43 -20.18
CA LEU A 300 -11.71 19.59 -19.06
C LEU A 300 -11.40 18.59 -17.94
N THR A 301 -11.18 17.32 -18.27
CA THR A 301 -10.85 16.29 -17.28
C THR A 301 -9.52 16.59 -16.58
N GLN A 302 -8.50 16.98 -17.34
CA GLN A 302 -7.20 17.39 -16.79
C GLN A 302 -7.33 18.59 -15.86
N LEU A 303 -8.06 19.63 -16.27
CA LEU A 303 -8.26 20.84 -15.49
C LEU A 303 -9.04 20.57 -14.21
N VAL A 304 -10.13 19.82 -14.28
CA VAL A 304 -10.94 19.47 -13.10
C VAL A 304 -10.12 18.64 -12.11
N ALA A 305 -9.33 17.68 -12.59
CA ALA A 305 -8.43 16.91 -11.75
C ALA A 305 -7.38 17.80 -11.05
N PHE A 306 -6.73 18.69 -11.82
CA PHE A 306 -5.73 19.63 -11.30
C PHE A 306 -6.32 20.57 -10.24
N LEU A 307 -7.45 21.22 -10.55
CA LEU A 307 -8.12 22.15 -9.64
C LEU A 307 -8.60 21.45 -8.37
N SER A 308 -9.05 20.19 -8.46
CA SER A 308 -9.45 19.41 -7.30
C SER A 308 -8.27 19.13 -6.36
N ILE A 309 -7.09 18.83 -6.92
CA ILE A 309 -5.85 18.65 -6.16
C ILE A 309 -5.43 19.95 -5.49
N VAL A 310 -5.32 21.04 -6.26
CA VAL A 310 -4.86 22.34 -5.75
C VAL A 310 -5.84 22.91 -4.72
N GLY A 311 -7.14 22.78 -4.97
CA GLY A 311 -8.19 23.23 -4.04
C GLY A 311 -8.15 22.46 -2.72
N MET A 312 -8.02 21.13 -2.77
CA MET A 312 -7.87 20.29 -1.58
C MET A 312 -6.59 20.62 -0.82
N ALA A 313 -5.48 20.78 -1.53
CA ALA A 313 -4.19 21.15 -0.95
C ALA A 313 -4.27 22.52 -0.25
N TYR A 314 -4.85 23.52 -0.90
CA TYR A 314 -5.04 24.85 -0.32
C TYR A 314 -5.89 24.79 0.96
N PHE A 315 -7.02 24.08 0.93
CA PHE A 315 -7.90 23.92 2.08
C PHE A 315 -7.17 23.30 3.28
N TRP A 316 -6.49 22.16 3.08
CA TRP A 316 -5.80 21.48 4.18
C TRP A 316 -4.53 22.20 4.62
N PHE A 317 -3.84 22.87 3.70
CA PHE A 317 -2.71 23.72 4.05
C PHE A 317 -3.15 24.86 4.95
N HIS A 318 -4.23 25.57 4.58
CA HIS A 318 -4.81 26.61 5.41
C HIS A 318 -5.29 26.07 6.77
N PHE A 319 -6.00 24.94 6.79
CA PHE A 319 -6.51 24.34 8.02
C PHE A 319 -5.39 23.96 9.01
N PHE A 320 -4.35 23.26 8.56
CA PHE A 320 -3.28 22.81 9.47
C PHE A 320 -2.26 23.91 9.78
N TYR A 321 -1.92 24.77 8.81
CA TYR A 321 -0.82 25.73 8.97
C TYR A 321 -1.28 27.11 9.48
N VAL A 322 -2.47 27.57 9.08
CA VAL A 322 -2.97 28.90 9.43
C VAL A 322 -3.90 28.83 10.64
N GLN A 323 -4.92 27.97 10.63
CA GLN A 323 -5.92 27.91 11.70
C GLN A 323 -5.45 27.14 12.94
N ASN A 324 -4.62 26.12 12.76
CA ASN A 324 -4.19 25.22 13.84
C ASN A 324 -2.70 25.35 14.20
N LYS A 325 -2.06 26.48 13.90
CA LYS A 325 -0.61 26.70 14.12
C LYS A 325 -0.15 26.42 15.56
N SER A 326 -1.05 26.49 16.55
CA SER A 326 -0.81 26.21 17.97
C SER A 326 -1.58 24.99 18.52
N LYS A 327 -2.44 24.35 17.72
CA LYS A 327 -3.33 23.27 18.19
C LYS A 327 -2.78 21.91 17.79
N LEU A 328 -2.67 21.01 18.77
CA LEU A 328 -2.34 19.61 18.50
C LEU A 328 -3.46 18.97 17.69
N LEU A 329 -3.08 18.25 16.62
CA LEU A 329 -4.01 17.46 15.81
C LEU A 329 -4.82 16.52 16.71
N ASN A 330 -6.14 16.48 16.48
CA ASN A 330 -7.02 15.57 17.19
C ASN A 330 -7.56 14.46 16.28
N TYR A 331 -8.30 13.51 16.87
CA TYR A 331 -8.89 12.39 16.15
C TYR A 331 -9.79 12.82 14.97
N ASN A 332 -10.64 13.83 15.16
CA ASN A 332 -11.56 14.28 14.13
C ASN A 332 -10.81 14.95 12.97
N ASP A 333 -9.73 15.68 13.25
CA ASP A 333 -8.89 16.27 12.20
C ASP A 333 -8.29 15.18 11.31
N LEU A 334 -7.70 14.14 11.91
CA LEU A 334 -7.10 13.02 11.17
C LEU A 334 -8.14 12.18 10.42
N LYS A 335 -9.32 11.96 11.01
CA LYS A 335 -10.42 11.26 10.35
C LYS A 335 -10.91 12.04 9.12
N SER A 336 -11.15 13.34 9.27
CA SER A 336 -11.59 14.19 8.18
C SER A 336 -10.53 14.27 7.08
N PHE A 337 -9.25 14.35 7.47
CA PHE A 337 -8.13 14.31 6.54
C PHE A 337 -8.09 13.01 5.73
N LEU A 338 -8.24 11.87 6.39
CA LEU A 338 -8.29 10.54 5.76
C LEU A 338 -9.43 10.44 4.74
N LEU A 339 -10.66 10.78 5.15
CA LEU A 339 -11.84 10.64 4.29
C LEU A 339 -11.78 11.62 3.11
N ALA A 340 -11.32 12.85 3.33
CA ALA A 340 -11.15 13.83 2.27
C ALA A 340 -10.11 13.38 1.24
N HIS A 341 -8.94 12.91 1.69
CA HIS A 341 -7.88 12.45 0.78
C HIS A 341 -8.30 11.20 0.03
N TRP A 342 -8.87 10.21 0.71
CA TRP A 342 -9.36 9.01 0.06
C TRP A 342 -10.50 9.32 -0.94
N GLY A 343 -11.38 10.27 -0.58
CA GLY A 343 -12.41 10.80 -1.47
C GLY A 343 -11.83 11.48 -2.73
N LEU A 344 -10.80 12.32 -2.58
CA LEU A 344 -10.11 12.95 -3.71
C LEU A 344 -9.58 11.91 -4.70
N TYR A 345 -8.83 10.91 -4.23
CA TYR A 345 -8.26 9.89 -5.12
C TYR A 345 -9.33 9.00 -5.76
N THR A 346 -10.44 8.73 -5.05
CA THR A 346 -11.58 8.03 -5.63
C THR A 346 -12.26 8.86 -6.72
N PHE A 347 -12.42 10.17 -6.49
CA PHE A 347 -12.91 11.10 -7.51
C PHE A 347 -11.98 11.17 -8.73
N LEU A 348 -10.67 11.28 -8.53
CA LEU A 348 -9.69 11.23 -9.62
C LEU A 348 -9.77 9.91 -10.40
N SER A 349 -10.04 8.79 -9.72
CA SER A 349 -10.23 7.48 -10.34
C SER A 349 -11.49 7.46 -11.21
N LEU A 350 -12.60 8.02 -10.73
CA LEU A 350 -13.82 8.15 -11.53
C LEU A 350 -13.58 8.99 -12.79
N LEU A 351 -12.85 10.10 -12.66
CA LEU A 351 -12.50 10.97 -13.78
C LEU A 351 -11.67 10.25 -14.85
N ILE A 352 -10.53 9.67 -14.47
CA ILE A 352 -9.61 9.05 -15.44
C ILE A 352 -10.20 7.81 -16.11
N THR A 353 -11.14 7.14 -15.45
CA THR A 353 -11.77 5.93 -15.98
C THR A 353 -13.07 6.19 -16.75
N GLY A 354 -13.61 7.41 -16.70
CA GLY A 354 -14.89 7.72 -17.34
C GLY A 354 -16.10 7.03 -16.68
N ALA A 355 -15.95 6.50 -15.47
CA ALA A 355 -17.03 5.82 -14.74
C ALA A 355 -18.17 6.76 -14.33
N PHE A 356 -17.99 8.07 -14.47
CA PHE A 356 -19.07 9.05 -14.33
C PHE A 356 -19.94 9.17 -15.61
N LEU A 357 -19.45 8.70 -16.76
CA LEU A 357 -20.15 8.71 -18.05
C LEU A 357 -20.81 7.37 -18.38
N SER A 358 -20.31 6.27 -17.82
CA SER A 358 -20.81 4.93 -18.13
C SER A 358 -20.57 3.94 -16.99
N THR A 359 -21.35 2.86 -16.96
CA THR A 359 -21.34 1.84 -15.90
C THR A 359 -20.45 0.63 -16.20
N TYR A 360 -19.65 0.66 -17.28
CA TYR A 360 -18.82 -0.47 -17.71
C TYR A 360 -17.76 -0.90 -16.68
N ARG A 361 -17.39 -0.02 -15.74
CA ARG A 361 -16.48 -0.31 -14.63
C ARG A 361 -17.19 -0.26 -13.30
N ILE A 362 -18.07 -1.24 -13.08
CA ILE A 362 -18.89 -1.34 -11.87
C ILE A 362 -18.04 -1.36 -10.58
N GLU A 363 -16.79 -1.83 -10.66
CA GLU A 363 -15.88 -1.86 -9.51
C GLU A 363 -15.56 -0.47 -8.94
N GLN A 364 -15.66 0.59 -9.76
CA GLN A 364 -15.39 1.96 -9.30
C GLN A 364 -16.41 2.44 -8.27
N TYR A 365 -17.68 2.00 -8.38
CA TYR A 365 -18.71 2.36 -7.40
C TYR A 365 -18.55 1.59 -6.08
N LEU A 366 -17.92 0.41 -6.11
CA LEU A 366 -17.57 -0.32 -4.88
C LEU A 366 -16.54 0.46 -4.04
N TYR A 367 -15.72 1.31 -4.65
CA TYR A 367 -14.82 2.19 -3.92
C TYR A 367 -15.58 3.22 -3.07
N LEU A 368 -16.63 3.82 -3.65
CA LEU A 368 -17.51 4.75 -2.95
C LEU A 368 -18.24 4.04 -1.79
N VAL A 369 -18.77 2.85 -2.04
CA VAL A 369 -19.42 2.03 -1.00
C VAL A 369 -18.44 1.75 0.14
N ASN A 370 -17.20 1.36 -0.15
CA ASN A 370 -16.19 1.10 0.88
C ASN A 370 -15.86 2.36 1.70
N ILE A 371 -15.73 3.54 1.07
CA ILE A 371 -15.52 4.80 1.80
C ILE A 371 -16.67 5.09 2.76
N VAL A 372 -17.91 4.91 2.31
CA VAL A 372 -19.11 5.15 3.15
C VAL A 372 -19.15 4.18 4.32
N VAL A 373 -18.98 2.88 4.05
CA VAL A 373 -18.99 1.84 5.08
C VAL A 373 -17.88 2.09 6.10
N VAL A 374 -16.64 2.29 5.65
CA VAL A 374 -15.52 2.57 6.56
C VAL A 374 -15.74 3.88 7.33
N GLY A 375 -16.14 4.96 6.66
CA GLY A 375 -16.38 6.26 7.29
C GLY A 375 -17.44 6.23 8.40
N TRP A 376 -18.43 5.35 8.25
CA TRP A 376 -19.47 5.08 9.26
C TRP A 376 -18.95 4.27 10.45
N PHE A 377 -18.20 3.20 10.20
CA PHE A 377 -17.74 2.28 11.25
C PHE A 377 -16.46 2.70 11.96
N ILE A 378 -15.57 3.48 11.32
CA ILE A 378 -14.26 3.85 11.88
C ILE A 378 -14.36 4.58 13.23
N SER A 379 -15.39 5.40 13.42
CA SER A 379 -15.65 6.07 14.71
C SER A 379 -16.17 5.14 15.79
N LYS A 380 -16.78 4.01 15.43
CA LYS A 380 -17.39 3.05 16.36
C LYS A 380 -16.42 2.00 16.87
N VAL A 381 -15.32 1.78 16.16
CA VAL A 381 -14.29 0.81 16.52
C VAL A 381 -13.24 1.45 17.42
N LYS A 382 -12.84 0.75 18.48
CA LYS A 382 -11.71 1.13 19.35
C LYS A 382 -10.96 -0.16 19.71
N PRO A 383 -9.88 -0.51 18.99
CA PRO A 383 -9.16 -1.74 19.24
C PRO A 383 -8.39 -1.65 20.55
N ASP A 384 -8.39 -2.76 21.31
CA ASP A 384 -7.46 -2.92 22.41
C ASP A 384 -6.08 -3.29 21.87
N PHE A 385 -5.04 -2.89 22.60
CA PHE A 385 -3.66 -3.25 22.27
C PHE A 385 -3.28 -4.51 23.04
N TYR A 386 -2.68 -5.47 22.34
CA TYR A 386 -2.26 -6.75 22.92
C TYR A 386 -0.75 -6.90 22.72
N PRO A 387 0.07 -6.12 23.46
CA PRO A 387 1.52 -6.13 23.29
C PRO A 387 2.05 -7.53 23.53
N THR A 388 2.86 -8.01 22.59
CA THR A 388 3.51 -9.31 22.68
C THR A 388 4.91 -9.22 22.13
N GLU A 389 5.81 -9.96 22.74
CA GLU A 389 7.18 -10.07 22.24
C GLU A 389 7.19 -10.73 20.85
N LEU A 390 8.07 -10.20 20.00
CA LEU A 390 8.34 -10.79 18.70
C LEU A 390 9.23 -12.01 18.90
N HIS A 391 8.61 -13.19 18.93
CA HIS A 391 9.34 -14.45 19.03
C HIS A 391 10.04 -14.74 17.69
N SER A 392 11.34 -15.02 17.72
CA SER A 392 12.16 -15.22 16.52
C SER A 392 11.63 -16.30 15.57
N ARG A 393 11.01 -17.37 16.09
CA ARG A 393 10.51 -18.51 15.29
C ARG A 393 9.16 -18.26 14.62
N LYS A 394 8.30 -17.41 15.21
CA LYS A 394 6.89 -17.31 14.78
C LYS A 394 6.73 -16.79 13.34
N PRO A 395 7.45 -15.76 12.89
CA PRO A 395 7.39 -15.31 11.49
C PRO A 395 7.76 -16.40 10.49
N TRP A 396 8.76 -17.23 10.79
CA TRP A 396 9.19 -18.32 9.93
C TRP A 396 8.14 -19.43 9.81
N ILE A 397 7.47 -19.77 10.93
CA ILE A 397 6.36 -20.73 10.92
C ILE A 397 5.21 -20.19 10.06
N LEU A 398 4.89 -18.90 10.17
CA LEU A 398 3.86 -18.28 9.33
C LEU A 398 4.25 -18.29 7.86
N LEU A 399 5.50 -17.94 7.52
CA LEU A 399 5.99 -17.99 6.15
C LEU A 399 5.91 -19.40 5.56
N ALA A 400 6.39 -20.41 6.29
CA ALA A 400 6.32 -21.80 5.87
C ALA A 400 4.86 -22.25 5.68
N SER A 401 3.97 -21.88 6.61
CA SER A 401 2.53 -22.17 6.49
C SER A 401 1.92 -21.49 5.26
N THR A 402 2.29 -20.25 4.97
CA THR A 402 1.85 -19.53 3.78
C THR A 402 2.34 -20.22 2.51
N LEU A 403 3.61 -20.63 2.44
CA LEU A 403 4.15 -21.36 1.28
C LEU A 403 3.43 -22.69 1.03
N LEU A 404 3.02 -23.40 2.09
CA LEU A 404 2.21 -24.62 1.98
C LEU A 404 0.81 -24.31 1.45
N VAL A 405 0.16 -23.26 1.94
CA VAL A 405 -1.14 -22.81 1.41
C VAL A 405 -1.02 -22.44 -0.07
N LEU A 406 0.03 -21.71 -0.46
CA LEU A 406 0.25 -21.35 -1.87
C LEU A 406 0.49 -22.57 -2.76
N ALA A 407 1.09 -23.64 -2.24
CA ALA A 407 1.24 -24.89 -3.00
C ALA A 407 -0.13 -25.52 -3.27
N ILE A 408 -1.02 -25.53 -2.27
CA ILE A 408 -2.40 -26.01 -2.46
C ILE A 408 -3.15 -25.15 -3.48
N LEU A 409 -3.01 -23.82 -3.41
CA LEU A 409 -3.64 -22.90 -4.37
C LEU A 409 -3.10 -23.07 -5.79
N ALA A 410 -1.78 -23.26 -5.95
CA ALA A 410 -1.16 -23.53 -7.24
C ALA A 410 -1.71 -24.82 -7.85
N TRP A 411 -1.80 -25.89 -7.05
CA TRP A 411 -2.40 -27.15 -7.49
C TRP A 411 -3.86 -26.97 -7.94
N ILE A 412 -4.68 -26.28 -7.15
CA ILE A 412 -6.07 -25.98 -7.53
C ILE A 412 -6.14 -25.17 -8.82
N ALA A 413 -5.30 -24.13 -8.97
CA ALA A 413 -5.28 -23.30 -10.17
C ALA A 413 -4.97 -24.14 -11.42
N THR A 414 -3.91 -24.95 -11.38
CA THR A 414 -3.50 -25.79 -12.51
C THR A 414 -4.55 -26.81 -12.95
N MET A 415 -5.40 -27.26 -12.04
CA MET A 415 -6.48 -28.22 -12.34
C MET A 415 -7.80 -27.53 -12.76
N SER A 416 -7.89 -26.21 -12.64
CA SER A 416 -9.13 -25.46 -12.85
C SER A 416 -9.34 -24.95 -14.27
N HIS A 417 -8.30 -24.96 -15.12
CA HIS A 417 -8.37 -24.44 -16.49
C HIS A 417 -7.31 -25.04 -17.42
N GLY A 418 -7.55 -24.93 -18.73
CA GLY A 418 -6.54 -25.16 -19.77
C GLY A 418 -5.71 -23.90 -20.06
N GLU A 419 -5.14 -23.76 -21.25
CA GLU A 419 -4.37 -22.57 -21.60
C GLU A 419 -5.23 -21.29 -21.56
N VAL A 420 -4.72 -20.25 -20.91
CA VAL A 420 -5.40 -18.95 -20.78
C VAL A 420 -4.52 -17.82 -21.31
N LYS A 421 -5.16 -16.80 -21.91
CA LYS A 421 -4.45 -15.65 -22.47
C LYS A 421 -3.57 -14.97 -21.41
N GLY A 422 -2.35 -14.61 -21.80
CA GLY A 422 -1.39 -13.91 -20.94
C GLY A 422 -0.62 -14.82 -19.98
N ALA A 423 -0.78 -16.14 -20.08
CA ALA A 423 0.13 -17.09 -19.43
C ALA A 423 1.57 -16.88 -19.91
N GLN A 424 2.50 -17.01 -18.96
CA GLN A 424 3.93 -16.95 -19.21
C GLN A 424 4.57 -18.21 -18.65
N VAL A 425 5.72 -18.61 -19.21
CA VAL A 425 6.44 -19.81 -18.81
C VAL A 425 7.82 -19.42 -18.33
N ARG A 426 8.18 -19.85 -17.12
CA ARG A 426 9.52 -19.66 -16.55
C ARG A 426 10.45 -20.84 -16.83
N PHE A 427 9.91 -22.06 -16.85
CA PHE A 427 10.64 -23.32 -16.92
C PHE A 427 10.27 -24.15 -18.13
#